data_AF-A0A6M3M7M2-F1
#
_entry.id   AF-A0A6M3M7M2-F1
#
_cell.length_a   1.000
_cell.length_b   1.000
_cell.length_c   1.000
_cell.angle_alpha   90.00
_cell.angle_beta   90.00
_cell.angle_gamma   90.00
#
_symmetry.space_group_name_H-M   'P 1'
#
loop_
_entity.id
_entity.type
_entity.pdbx_description
1 polymer ?
#
loop_
_entity_poly.entity_id
_entity_poly.type
_entity_poly.pdbx_seq_one_letter_code
_entity_poly.pdbx_strand_id
1 'polypeptide(L)'
;MSFADLMDDMDAAIMASLNDGTGDYLNAAGAVLAGGVEVILDKDVERLDIVSGMVDRAVTITVRRHLLQPLDRKGSFRLDPADWGADGKTWHIDGIAEDDGHLITFYVVP
;
A
#
# COMPACT_ATOMS: atom_id res chain seq x y z
N MET A 1 7.68 6.01 -28.45
CA MET A 1 8.45 5.58 -27.27
C MET A 1 9.30 6.73 -26.81
N SER A 2 8.73 7.48 -25.88
CA SER A 2 9.46 8.47 -25.09
C SER A 2 10.26 7.74 -24.00
N PHE A 3 11.22 8.45 -23.38
CA PHE A 3 11.91 7.95 -22.20
C PHE A 3 10.95 7.74 -21.02
N ALA A 4 9.85 8.50 -20.96
CA ALA A 4 8.81 8.32 -19.94
C ALA A 4 8.07 6.99 -20.12
N ASP A 5 7.71 6.63 -21.36
CA ASP A 5 7.04 5.35 -21.66
C ASP A 5 7.91 4.16 -21.22
N LEU A 6 9.23 4.27 -21.42
CA LEU A 6 10.18 3.23 -21.05
C LEU A 6 10.38 3.13 -19.52
N MET A 7 10.28 4.25 -18.79
CA MET A 7 10.27 4.23 -17.33
C MET A 7 8.98 3.64 -16.77
N ASP A 8 7.82 3.98 -17.35
CA ASP A 8 6.54 3.40 -16.94
C ASP A 8 6.49 1.87 -17.16
N ASP A 9 7.01 1.40 -18.30
CA ASP A 9 7.12 -0.04 -18.62
C ASP A 9 8.10 -0.75 -17.67
N MET A 10 9.21 -0.10 -17.32
CA MET A 10 10.19 -0.66 -16.38
C MET A 10 9.62 -0.69 -14.96
N ASP A 11 8.95 0.36 -14.52
CA ASP A 11 8.24 0.38 -13.24
C ASP A 11 7.20 -0.74 -13.21
N ALA A 12 6.39 -0.90 -14.27
CA ALA A 12 5.41 -1.98 -14.43
C ALA A 12 6.04 -3.37 -14.28
N ALA A 13 7.16 -3.62 -14.94
CA ALA A 13 7.87 -4.90 -14.81
C ALA A 13 8.45 -5.12 -13.40
N ILE A 14 8.94 -4.07 -12.75
CA ILE A 14 9.49 -4.13 -11.40
C ILE A 14 8.40 -4.41 -10.37
N MET A 15 7.24 -3.75 -10.46
CA MET A 15 6.13 -4.04 -9.54
C MET A 15 5.47 -5.39 -9.81
N ALA A 16 5.38 -5.84 -11.06
CA ALA A 16 4.93 -7.20 -11.36
C ALA A 16 5.86 -8.27 -10.74
N SER A 17 7.12 -7.92 -10.47
CA SER A 17 8.11 -8.77 -9.80
C SER A 17 8.13 -8.62 -8.28
N LEU A 18 7.68 -7.49 -7.74
CA LEU A 18 7.80 -7.14 -6.32
C LEU A 18 6.47 -7.13 -5.58
N ASN A 19 5.33 -7.14 -6.30
CA ASN A 19 4.02 -7.17 -5.67
C ASN A 19 3.77 -8.55 -5.04
N ASP A 20 3.13 -8.53 -3.87
CA ASP A 20 2.65 -9.75 -3.22
C ASP A 20 1.23 -10.10 -3.71
N GLY A 21 0.54 -9.12 -4.31
CA GLY A 21 -0.78 -9.28 -4.94
C GLY A 21 -1.42 -7.94 -5.31
N THR A 22 -2.73 -7.95 -5.55
CA THR A 22 -3.51 -6.75 -5.86
C THR A 22 -4.59 -6.46 -4.81
N GLY A 23 -5.01 -5.20 -4.69
CA GLY A 23 -6.06 -4.78 -3.79
C GLY A 23 -6.82 -3.55 -4.26
N ASP A 24 -8.00 -3.34 -3.70
CA ASP A 24 -8.78 -2.14 -3.93
C ASP A 24 -8.42 -1.07 -2.91
N TYR A 25 -8.26 0.16 -3.35
CA TYR A 25 -8.07 1.33 -2.51
C TYR A 25 -9.39 2.07 -2.32
N LEU A 26 -9.76 2.30 -1.06
CA LEU A 26 -11.02 2.91 -0.66
C LEU A 26 -10.78 4.21 0.10
N ASN A 27 -11.70 5.16 -0.05
CA ASN A 27 -11.74 6.35 0.79
C ASN A 27 -12.26 6.05 2.20
N ALA A 28 -12.19 7.04 3.09
CA ALA A 28 -12.69 6.92 4.47
C ALA A 28 -14.19 6.60 4.58
N ALA A 29 -14.97 6.85 3.53
CA ALA A 29 -16.39 6.51 3.46
C ALA A 29 -16.65 5.10 2.89
N GLY A 30 -15.61 4.36 2.50
CA GLY A 30 -15.71 3.01 1.94
C GLY A 30 -16.03 2.95 0.43
N ALA A 31 -15.94 4.07 -0.28
CA ALA A 31 -16.03 4.09 -1.74
C ALA A 31 -14.69 3.74 -2.37
N VAL A 32 -14.68 2.86 -3.37
CA VAL A 32 -13.49 2.48 -4.13
C VAL A 32 -13.02 3.67 -4.96
N LEU A 33 -11.78 4.09 -4.72
CA LEU A 33 -11.10 5.16 -5.45
C LEU A 33 -10.21 4.60 -6.56
N ALA A 34 -9.56 3.47 -6.33
CA ALA A 34 -8.78 2.74 -7.33
C ALA A 34 -8.93 1.23 -7.09
N GLY A 35 -9.10 0.45 -8.16
CA GLY A 35 -9.21 -1.00 -8.08
C GLY A 35 -8.01 -1.70 -8.68
N GLY A 36 -7.70 -2.90 -8.19
CA GLY A 36 -6.60 -3.72 -8.71
C GLY A 36 -5.22 -3.06 -8.58
N VAL A 37 -5.00 -2.29 -7.52
CA VAL A 37 -3.72 -1.65 -7.23
C VAL A 37 -2.74 -2.73 -6.78
N GLU A 38 -1.54 -2.73 -7.33
CA GLU A 38 -0.45 -3.60 -6.89
C GLU A 38 -0.03 -3.22 -5.47
N VAL A 39 -0.05 -4.21 -4.56
CA VAL A 39 0.20 -4.03 -3.14
C VAL A 39 1.35 -4.93 -2.71
N ILE A 40 2.24 -4.36 -1.89
CA ILE A 40 3.29 -5.07 -1.15
C ILE A 40 2.90 -5.00 0.32
N LEU A 41 2.80 -6.14 1.02
CA LEU A 41 2.38 -6.22 2.41
C LEU A 41 3.53 -6.72 3.28
N ASP A 42 4.09 -5.85 4.11
CA ASP A 42 5.11 -6.24 5.08
C ASP A 42 4.50 -6.26 6.50
N LYS A 43 4.74 -7.34 7.25
CA LYS A 43 4.19 -7.54 8.61
C LYS A 43 5.26 -7.57 9.70
N ASP A 44 6.53 -7.57 9.32
CA ASP A 44 7.65 -7.67 10.25
C ASP A 44 8.37 -6.31 10.38
N VAL A 45 7.64 -5.21 10.16
CA VAL A 45 8.18 -3.86 10.31
C VAL A 45 8.22 -3.46 11.78
N GLU A 46 9.42 -3.18 12.29
CA GLU A 46 9.60 -2.63 13.62
C GLU A 46 9.25 -1.13 13.62
N ARG A 47 8.19 -0.76 14.36
CA ARG A 47 7.83 0.65 14.59
C ARG A 47 8.21 1.02 16.02
N LEU A 48 9.17 1.94 16.15
CA LEU A 48 9.51 2.52 17.44
C LEU A 48 8.47 3.56 17.83
N ASP A 49 7.71 3.29 18.88
CA ASP A 49 6.90 4.30 19.52
C ASP A 49 7.80 5.18 20.39
N ILE A 50 8.03 6.41 19.92
CA ILE A 50 8.93 7.39 20.56
C ILE A 50 8.38 7.85 21.93
N VAL A 51 7.08 7.65 22.20
CA VAL A 51 6.42 8.06 23.44
C VAL A 51 6.58 6.99 24.54
N SER A 52 6.41 5.71 24.19
CA SER A 52 6.53 4.60 25.15
C SER A 52 7.91 3.94 25.17
N GLY A 53 8.73 4.16 24.13
CA GLY A 53 10.01 3.46 23.92
C GLY A 53 9.85 1.99 23.53
N MET A 54 8.63 1.53 23.24
CA MET A 54 8.35 0.17 22.82
C MET A 54 8.50 0.02 21.30
N VAL A 55 9.09 -1.10 20.88
CA VAL A 55 9.07 -1.54 19.48
C VAL A 55 7.82 -2.39 19.31
N ASP A 56 6.87 -1.90 18.51
CA ASP A 56 5.70 -2.67 18.13
C ASP A 56 5.87 -3.24 16.72
N ARG A 57 5.25 -4.39 16.47
CA ARG A 57 5.22 -4.98 15.13
C ARG A 57 4.13 -4.28 14.33
N ALA A 58 4.55 -3.47 13.37
CA ALA A 58 3.65 -2.78 12.46
C ALA A 58 3.51 -3.58 11.16
N VAL A 59 2.32 -3.45 10.57
CA VAL A 59 2.06 -3.89 9.21
C VAL A 59 2.12 -2.66 8.31
N THR A 60 2.80 -2.77 7.19
CA THR A 60 2.85 -1.73 6.17
C THR A 60 2.33 -2.22 4.83
N ILE A 61 1.72 -1.28 4.09
CA ILE A 61 1.34 -1.48 2.70
C ILE A 61 2.08 -0.45 1.85
N THR A 62 2.84 -0.95 0.88
CA THR A 62 3.53 -0.11 -0.12
C THR A 62 2.83 -0.22 -1.46
N VAL A 63 2.56 0.93 -2.06
CA VAL A 63 1.86 1.05 -3.35
C VAL A 63 2.42 2.21 -4.16
N ARG A 64 2.09 2.28 -5.44
CA ARG A 64 2.42 3.45 -6.27
C ARG A 64 1.54 4.64 -5.92
N ARG A 65 2.17 5.76 -5.59
CA ARG A 65 1.49 7.00 -5.23
C ARG A 65 0.54 7.48 -6.33
N HIS A 66 0.95 7.37 -7.60
CA HIS A 66 0.16 7.90 -8.72
C HIS A 66 -1.14 7.12 -8.97
N LEU A 67 -1.26 5.88 -8.49
CA LEU A 67 -2.49 5.08 -8.57
C LEU A 67 -3.53 5.49 -7.52
N LEU A 68 -3.11 6.21 -6.47
CA LEU A 68 -3.99 6.65 -5.38
C LEU A 68 -4.53 8.07 -5.67
N GLN A 69 -5.39 8.19 -6.68
CA GLN A 69 -6.02 9.47 -7.02
C GLN A 69 -7.55 9.40 -6.93
N PRO A 70 -8.19 10.22 -6.07
CA PRO A 70 -7.59 11.14 -5.11
C PRO A 70 -6.87 10.41 -3.95
N LEU A 71 -5.84 11.03 -3.36
CA LEU A 71 -5.16 10.48 -2.19
C LEU A 71 -5.94 10.79 -0.92
N ASP A 72 -6.55 9.77 -0.31
CA ASP A 72 -7.18 9.82 1.01
C ASP A 72 -6.33 9.12 2.07
N ARG A 73 -5.68 9.92 2.92
CA ARG A 73 -4.81 9.43 4.01
C ARG A 73 -5.57 8.74 5.14
N LYS A 74 -6.90 8.76 5.12
CA LYS A 74 -7.78 8.04 6.07
C LYS A 74 -8.54 6.89 5.39
N GLY A 75 -8.13 6.54 4.19
CA GLY A 75 -8.68 5.43 3.43
C GLY A 75 -8.28 4.05 3.97
N SER A 76 -8.55 3.03 3.17
CA SER A 76 -8.24 1.64 3.48
C SER A 76 -7.94 0.84 2.22
N PHE A 77 -7.16 -0.23 2.37
CA PHE A 77 -6.90 -1.21 1.32
C PHE A 77 -7.73 -2.46 1.57
N ARG A 78 -8.50 -2.90 0.58
CA ARG A 78 -9.24 -4.17 0.63
C ARG A 78 -8.50 -5.18 -0.22
N LEU A 79 -7.96 -6.20 0.45
CA LEU A 79 -7.27 -7.32 -0.20
C LEU A 79 -8.24 -8.49 -0.36
N ASP A 80 -8.27 -9.12 -1.54
CA ASP A 80 -9.16 -10.26 -1.79
C ASP A 80 -8.62 -11.54 -1.09
N PRO A 81 -9.41 -12.21 -0.24
CA PRO A 81 -9.06 -13.53 0.33
C PRO A 81 -8.65 -14.59 -0.70
N ALA A 82 -9.14 -14.51 -1.94
CA ALA A 82 -8.76 -15.44 -3.00
C ALA A 82 -7.28 -15.30 -3.39
N ASP A 83 -6.74 -14.08 -3.36
CA ASP A 83 -5.35 -13.78 -3.72
C ASP A 83 -4.43 -13.78 -2.50
N TRP A 84 -4.94 -13.38 -1.34
CA TRP A 84 -4.15 -13.11 -0.13
C TRP A 84 -4.37 -14.09 1.03
N GLY A 85 -5.29 -15.04 0.88
CA GLY A 85 -5.58 -16.04 1.91
C GLY A 85 -5.97 -15.41 3.26
N ALA A 86 -5.18 -15.66 4.31
CA ALA A 86 -5.43 -15.13 5.66
C ALA A 86 -5.29 -13.60 5.77
N ASP A 87 -4.62 -12.97 4.81
CA ASP A 87 -4.40 -11.52 4.77
C ASP A 87 -5.39 -10.78 3.89
N GLY A 88 -6.29 -11.51 3.22
CA GLY A 88 -7.40 -10.98 2.46
C GLY A 88 -8.45 -10.36 3.37
N LYS A 89 -8.16 -9.15 3.83
CA LYS A 89 -9.05 -8.35 4.67
C LYS A 89 -8.89 -6.88 4.31
N THR A 90 -9.69 -6.06 4.97
CA THR A 90 -9.54 -4.61 4.88
C THR A 90 -8.47 -4.16 5.87
N TRP A 91 -7.55 -3.33 5.41
CA TRP A 91 -6.48 -2.73 6.18
C TRP A 91 -6.68 -1.21 6.17
N HIS A 92 -6.89 -0.62 7.33
CA HIS A 92 -7.11 0.81 7.50
C HIS A 92 -5.79 1.55 7.63
N ILE A 93 -5.66 2.70 6.97
CA ILE A 93 -4.46 3.55 7.06
C ILE A 93 -4.40 4.21 8.44
N ASP A 94 -3.33 3.92 9.18
CA ASP A 94 -3.02 4.54 10.48
C ASP A 94 -2.00 5.69 10.34
N GLY A 95 -1.15 5.64 9.31
CA GLY A 95 -0.17 6.69 9.05
C GLY A 95 0.65 6.45 7.80
N ILE A 96 1.55 7.39 7.52
CA ILE A 96 2.54 7.28 6.43
C ILE A 96 3.87 6.92 7.07
N ALA A 97 4.44 5.81 6.67
CA ALA A 97 5.79 5.39 7.05
C ALA A 97 6.83 6.10 6.16
N GLU A 98 6.60 6.11 4.85
CA GLU A 98 7.51 6.70 3.86
C GLU A 98 6.72 7.16 2.62
N ASP A 99 7.18 8.22 1.96
CA ASP A 99 6.59 8.77 0.74
C ASP A 99 7.70 9.43 -0.09
N ASP A 100 8.19 8.74 -1.12
CA ASP A 100 9.29 9.22 -1.97
C ASP A 100 8.80 9.93 -3.26
N GLY A 101 7.48 10.04 -3.42
CA GLY A 101 6.83 10.64 -4.60
C GLY A 101 6.47 9.65 -5.71
N HIS A 102 7.10 8.47 -5.74
CA HIS A 102 6.79 7.38 -6.67
C HIS A 102 6.06 6.25 -5.94
N LEU A 103 6.64 5.78 -4.84
CA LEU A 103 6.07 4.83 -3.89
C LEU A 103 5.66 5.54 -2.61
N ILE A 104 4.61 5.02 -1.99
CA ILE A 104 4.15 5.45 -0.68
C ILE A 104 3.89 4.22 0.17
N THR A 105 4.42 4.25 1.39
CA THR A 105 4.33 3.19 2.38
C THR A 105 3.48 3.68 3.53
N PHE A 106 2.39 2.98 3.80
CA PHE A 106 1.49 3.30 4.91
C PHE A 106 1.67 2.32 6.05
N TYR A 107 1.58 2.81 7.29
CA TYR A 107 1.26 1.96 8.42
C TYR A 107 -0.24 1.63 8.36
N VAL A 108 -0.58 0.35 8.53
CA VAL A 108 -1.96 -0.12 8.47
C VAL A 108 -2.33 -0.99 9.66
N VAL A 109 -3.63 -0.99 9.97
CA VAL A 109 -4.24 -1.81 11.03
C VAL A 109 -5.43 -2.58 10.47
N PRO A 110 -5.75 -3.79 11.00
CA PRO A 110 -6.90 -4.57 10.55
C PRO A 110 -8.25 -3.88 10.76
#